data_AF-A0A0G0EZ32-F1
#
_entry.id   AF-A0A0G0EZ32-F1
#
_cell.length_a   1.000
_cell.length_b   1.000
_cell.length_c   1.000
_cell.angle_alpha   90.00
_cell.angle_beta   90.00
_cell.angle_gamma   90.00
#
_symmetry.space_group_name_H-M   'P 1'
#
loop_
_entity.id
_entity.type
_entity.pdbx_description
1 polymer ?
#
loop_
_entity_poly.entity_id
_entity_poly.type
_entity_poly.pdbx_seq_one_letter_code
_entity_poly.pdbx_strand_id
1 'polypeptide(L)'
;MQLEARSGKPSAVSIELLVAEIRKNNLPDNKKGPFFTKLIQNYCAIFCVASFDRLQENPRFKKIENEPVIQFFRHIRNGCSHGNKFFFKTYIDKKTGKKTQEPTKLAQFRGLAIDRKLMGGKVFFDFLSAGDIPYLIEDVSKELEKLQK
;
A
#
# COMPACT_ATOMS: atom_id res chain seq x y z
N MET A 1 38.73 1.15 -34.15
CA MET A 1 38.45 1.89 -32.89
C MET A 1 36.97 1.67 -32.59
N GLN A 2 36.67 0.83 -31.60
CA GLN A 2 35.30 0.41 -31.27
C GLN A 2 34.56 1.59 -30.61
N LEU A 3 33.38 1.94 -31.15
CA LEU A 3 32.44 2.84 -30.50
C LEU A 3 31.61 2.02 -29.52
N GLU A 4 31.91 2.18 -28.23
CA GLU A 4 31.15 1.53 -27.15
C GLU A 4 29.70 2.01 -27.15
N ALA A 5 28.79 1.04 -27.19
CA ALA A 5 27.37 1.25 -27.00
C ALA A 5 27.11 1.76 -25.57
N ARG A 6 26.75 3.04 -25.43
CA ARG A 6 26.17 3.57 -24.19
C ARG A 6 24.78 2.97 -23.99
N SER A 7 24.71 1.84 -23.29
CA SER A 7 23.47 1.27 -22.79
C SER A 7 22.97 2.06 -21.58
N GLY A 8 22.44 3.25 -21.80
CA GLY A 8 21.69 4.00 -20.79
C GLY A 8 20.26 3.48 -20.70
N LYS A 9 20.02 2.52 -19.78
CA LYS A 9 18.67 2.04 -19.43
C LYS A 9 17.80 3.18 -18.88
N PRO A 10 16.46 3.09 -19.02
CA PRO A 10 15.55 4.21 -18.79
C PRO A 10 15.62 4.70 -17.35
N SER A 11 15.58 6.01 -17.22
CA SER A 11 15.46 6.81 -15.99
C SER A 11 14.33 6.28 -15.09
N ALA A 12 14.66 5.31 -14.24
CA ALA A 12 13.92 5.08 -13.02
C ALA A 12 14.26 6.24 -12.10
N VAL A 13 13.29 7.09 -11.79
CA VAL A 13 13.42 7.99 -10.64
C VAL A 13 13.83 7.10 -9.47
N SER A 14 15.06 7.28 -8.97
CA SER A 14 15.50 6.50 -7.82
C SER A 14 14.51 6.76 -6.69
N ILE A 15 13.87 5.70 -6.22
CA ILE A 15 12.88 5.77 -5.13
C ILE A 15 13.53 6.44 -3.91
N GLU A 16 14.84 6.22 -3.71
CA GLU A 16 15.63 6.84 -2.66
C GLU A 16 15.73 8.35 -2.85
N LEU A 17 15.92 8.84 -4.09
CA LEU A 17 15.91 10.28 -4.39
C LEU A 17 14.53 10.89 -4.18
N LEU A 18 13.46 10.20 -4.60
CA LEU A 18 12.08 10.66 -4.38
C LEU A 18 11.75 10.74 -2.87
N VAL A 19 12.13 9.71 -2.12
CA VAL A 19 11.94 9.64 -0.66
C VAL A 19 12.78 10.69 0.06
N ALA A 20 14.04 10.88 -0.35
CA ALA A 20 14.92 11.91 0.19
C ALA A 20 14.35 13.31 -0.07
N GLU A 21 13.79 13.54 -1.26
CA GLU A 21 13.19 14.82 -1.63
C GLU A 21 11.88 15.09 -0.87
N ILE A 22 11.05 14.06 -0.64
CA ILE A 22 9.84 14.16 0.21
C ILE A 22 10.22 14.54 1.65
N ARG A 23 11.27 13.90 2.20
CA ARG A 23 11.78 14.21 3.55
C ARG A 23 12.41 15.60 3.64
N LYS A 24 13.25 15.96 2.65
CA LYS A 24 13.95 17.24 2.57
C LYS A 24 13.00 18.43 2.46
N ASN A 25 11.91 18.27 1.71
CA ASN A 25 10.91 19.32 1.57
C ASN A 25 9.96 19.42 2.78
N ASN A 26 10.16 18.60 3.81
CA ASN A 26 9.42 18.67 5.07
C ASN A 26 7.93 18.83 4.79
N LEU A 27 7.38 18.10 3.80
CA LEU A 27 6.01 18.28 3.31
C LEU A 27 5.10 18.26 4.52
N PRO A 28 4.60 19.42 4.96
CA PRO A 28 4.10 19.54 6.31
C PRO A 28 2.74 18.87 6.33
N ASP A 29 2.61 17.84 7.17
CA ASP A 29 1.41 17.01 7.30
C ASP A 29 0.17 17.80 7.76
N ASN A 30 0.26 19.11 8.06
CA ASN A 30 -0.90 19.92 8.42
C ASN A 30 -0.88 21.43 8.06
N LYS A 31 0.19 21.98 7.45
CA LYS A 31 0.31 23.44 7.28
C LYS A 31 -0.28 24.00 5.98
N LYS A 32 -0.62 23.13 5.02
CA LYS A 32 -1.32 23.51 3.80
C LYS A 32 -2.79 23.15 4.01
N GLY A 33 -3.68 24.11 3.82
CA GLY A 33 -5.10 24.01 4.17
C GLY A 33 -5.81 22.74 3.66
N PRO A 34 -7.03 22.46 4.12
CA PRO A 34 -7.74 21.19 3.96
C PRO A 34 -7.80 20.65 2.51
N PHE A 35 -7.72 21.54 1.52
CA PHE A 35 -7.64 21.19 0.10
C PHE A 35 -6.37 20.40 -0.26
N PHE A 36 -5.18 20.84 0.19
CA PHE A 36 -3.92 20.19 -0.16
C PHE A 36 -3.82 18.78 0.45
N THR A 37 -4.18 18.63 1.73
CA THR A 37 -4.24 17.32 2.38
C THR A 37 -5.19 16.39 1.63
N LYS A 38 -6.36 16.89 1.21
CA LYS A 38 -7.32 16.09 0.44
C LYS A 38 -6.79 15.69 -0.94
N LEU A 39 -6.07 16.59 -1.61
CA LEU A 39 -5.44 16.31 -2.89
C LEU A 39 -4.40 15.19 -2.76
N ILE A 40 -3.46 15.31 -1.81
CA ILE A 40 -2.46 14.25 -1.55
C ILE A 40 -3.16 12.94 -1.18
N GLN A 41 -4.17 13.00 -0.31
CA GLN A 41 -4.97 11.83 0.06
C GLN A 41 -5.52 11.10 -1.17
N ASN A 42 -6.09 11.85 -2.11
CA ASN A 42 -6.71 11.28 -3.30
C ASN A 42 -5.66 10.68 -4.24
N TYR A 43 -4.51 11.34 -4.43
CA TYR A 43 -3.40 10.78 -5.20
C TYR A 43 -2.89 9.46 -4.61
N CYS A 44 -2.63 9.44 -3.30
CA CYS A 44 -2.22 8.24 -2.58
C CYS A 44 -3.26 7.12 -2.71
N ALA A 45 -4.54 7.44 -2.55
CA ALA A 45 -5.62 6.47 -2.66
C ALA A 45 -5.74 5.88 -4.07
N ILE A 46 -5.72 6.70 -5.11
CA ILE A 46 -5.77 6.25 -6.51
C ILE A 46 -4.58 5.34 -6.81
N PHE A 47 -3.38 5.74 -6.38
CA PHE A 47 -2.17 4.96 -6.58
C PHE A 47 -2.26 3.60 -5.88
N CYS A 48 -2.63 3.56 -4.60
CA CYS A 48 -2.79 2.30 -3.87
C CYS A 48 -3.84 1.37 -4.50
N VAL A 49 -4.96 1.91 -4.98
CA VAL A 49 -5.98 1.13 -5.68
C VAL A 49 -5.42 0.54 -6.97
N ALA A 50 -4.88 1.39 -7.85
CA ALA A 50 -4.36 0.94 -9.15
C ALA A 50 -3.20 -0.05 -9.02
N SER A 51 -2.27 0.19 -8.09
CA SER A 51 -1.13 -0.69 -7.86
C SER A 51 -1.55 -2.06 -7.32
N PHE A 52 -2.52 -2.11 -6.41
CA PHE A 52 -3.01 -3.40 -5.90
C PHE A 52 -3.81 -4.16 -6.96
N ASP A 53 -4.67 -3.47 -7.72
CA ASP A 53 -5.42 -4.10 -8.82
C ASP A 53 -4.43 -4.72 -9.84
N ARG A 54 -3.37 -3.98 -10.20
CA ARG A 54 -2.29 -4.50 -11.07
C ARG A 54 -1.52 -5.67 -10.46
N LEU A 55 -1.31 -5.67 -9.14
CA LEU A 55 -0.70 -6.77 -8.41
C LEU A 55 -1.57 -8.03 -8.49
N GLN A 56 -2.90 -7.92 -8.36
CA GLN A 56 -3.82 -9.06 -8.46
C GLN A 56 -3.83 -9.71 -9.84
N GLU A 57 -3.58 -8.94 -10.90
CA GLU A 57 -3.43 -9.43 -12.27
C GLU A 57 -2.11 -10.21 -12.49
N ASN A 58 -1.15 -10.14 -11.56
CA ASN A 58 0.09 -10.88 -11.68
C ASN A 58 -0.18 -12.40 -11.51
N PRO A 59 0.24 -13.27 -12.45
CA PRO A 59 0.03 -14.72 -12.35
C PRO A 59 0.57 -15.37 -11.06
N ARG A 60 1.53 -14.71 -10.42
CA ARG A 60 2.18 -15.18 -9.18
C ARG A 60 1.48 -14.70 -7.91
N PHE A 61 0.50 -13.79 -8.01
CA PHE A 61 -0.21 -13.23 -6.86
C PHE A 61 -0.75 -14.29 -5.92
N LYS A 62 -1.33 -15.38 -6.46
CA LYS A 62 -1.88 -16.48 -5.66
C LYS A 62 -0.88 -17.16 -4.73
N LYS A 63 0.41 -17.10 -5.05
CA LYS A 63 1.47 -17.67 -4.20
C LYS A 63 1.81 -16.80 -3.00
N ILE A 64 1.58 -15.49 -3.10
CA ILE A 64 1.90 -14.50 -2.05
C ILE A 64 0.67 -13.85 -1.44
N GLU A 65 -0.55 -14.19 -1.90
CA GLU A 65 -1.77 -13.49 -1.49
C GLU A 65 -2.01 -13.55 0.02
N ASN A 66 -1.41 -14.52 0.71
CA ASN A 66 -1.54 -14.70 2.15
C ASN A 66 -0.44 -14.04 2.98
N GLU A 67 0.60 -13.49 2.33
CA GLU A 67 1.71 -12.86 3.03
C GLU A 67 1.25 -11.62 3.82
N PRO A 68 1.80 -11.36 5.02
CA PRO A 68 1.31 -10.29 5.89
C PRO A 68 1.30 -8.91 5.24
N VAL A 69 2.33 -8.58 4.45
CA VAL A 69 2.43 -7.29 3.75
C VAL A 69 1.43 -7.19 2.60
N ILE A 70 1.08 -8.30 1.96
CA ILE A 70 0.09 -8.34 0.88
C ILE A 70 -1.32 -8.18 1.45
N GLN A 71 -1.60 -8.85 2.59
CA GLN A 71 -2.83 -8.65 3.34
C GLN A 71 -2.95 -7.22 3.87
N PHE A 72 -1.84 -6.63 4.35
CA PHE A 72 -1.79 -5.22 4.74
C PHE A 72 -2.17 -4.31 3.56
N PHE A 73 -1.51 -4.48 2.41
CA PHE A 73 -1.77 -3.66 1.23
C PHE A 73 -3.23 -3.80 0.73
N ARG A 74 -3.80 -5.01 0.78
CA ARG A 74 -5.22 -5.24 0.47
C ARG A 74 -6.14 -4.37 1.34
N HIS A 75 -5.88 -4.29 2.64
CA HIS A 75 -6.72 -3.49 3.55
C HIS A 75 -6.53 -1.99 3.35
N ILE A 76 -5.30 -1.53 3.04
CA ILE A 76 -5.04 -0.15 2.62
C ILE A 76 -5.85 0.18 1.36
N ARG A 77 -5.77 -0.66 0.34
CA ARG A 77 -6.55 -0.50 -0.90
C ARG A 77 -8.05 -0.45 -0.64
N ASN A 78 -8.58 -1.36 0.16
CA ASN A 78 -10.00 -1.35 0.52
C ASN A 78 -10.39 -0.04 1.22
N GLY A 79 -9.59 0.43 2.17
CA GLY A 79 -9.89 1.69 2.83
C GLY A 79 -9.81 2.91 1.91
N CYS A 80 -8.91 2.88 0.92
CA CYS A 80 -8.84 3.88 -0.15
C CYS A 80 -10.13 3.88 -0.99
N SER A 81 -10.63 2.71 -1.41
CA SER A 81 -11.89 2.57 -2.14
C SER A 81 -13.12 2.98 -1.33
N HIS A 82 -13.04 2.98 0.01
CA HIS A 82 -14.09 3.43 0.93
C HIS A 82 -13.90 4.87 1.43
N GLY A 83 -13.29 5.73 0.60
CA GLY A 83 -13.18 7.16 0.89
C GLY A 83 -12.16 7.48 1.98
N ASN A 84 -11.05 6.74 2.01
CA ASN A 84 -9.98 6.84 3.02
C ASN A 84 -10.42 6.40 4.42
N LYS A 85 -11.22 5.34 4.53
CA LYS A 85 -11.67 4.79 5.82
C LYS A 85 -11.55 3.27 5.84
N PHE A 86 -11.01 2.72 6.93
CA PHE A 86 -11.02 1.28 7.11
C PHE A 86 -12.44 0.75 7.21
N PHE A 87 -12.71 -0.29 6.42
CA PHE A 87 -13.97 -1.01 6.40
C PHE A 87 -13.67 -2.51 6.48
N PHE A 88 -14.23 -3.18 7.49
CA PHE A 88 -14.03 -4.61 7.71
C PHE A 88 -15.33 -5.38 7.58
N LYS A 89 -15.39 -6.28 6.60
CA LYS A 89 -16.59 -7.06 6.36
C LYS A 89 -16.79 -8.08 7.49
N THR A 90 -18.05 -8.25 7.88
CA THR A 90 -18.46 -9.35 8.76
C THR A 90 -19.08 -10.45 7.92
N TYR A 91 -18.64 -11.67 8.15
CA TYR A 91 -19.11 -12.89 7.52
C TYR A 91 -19.84 -13.73 8.55
N ILE A 92 -20.93 -14.36 8.11
CA ILE A 92 -21.66 -15.34 8.92
C ILE A 92 -21.51 -16.68 8.22
N ASP A 93 -20.92 -17.64 8.92
CA ASP A 93 -20.86 -19.02 8.44
C ASP A 93 -22.28 -19.60 8.40
N LYS A 94 -22.73 -20.04 7.22
CA LYS A 94 -24.09 -20.57 7.01
C LYS A 94 -24.32 -21.91 7.71
N LYS A 95 -23.26 -22.69 7.98
CA LYS A 95 -23.34 -24.00 8.62
C LYS A 95 -23.26 -23.90 10.15
N THR A 96 -22.37 -23.04 10.64
CA THR A 96 -22.11 -22.93 12.09
C THR A 96 -22.78 -21.72 12.75
N GLY A 97 -23.32 -20.78 11.96
CA GLY A 97 -23.84 -19.51 12.45
C GLY A 97 -22.77 -18.54 12.99
N LYS A 98 -21.49 -18.94 12.97
CA LYS A 98 -20.40 -18.19 13.58
C LYS A 98 -20.13 -16.91 12.80
N LYS A 99 -20.12 -15.79 13.52
CA LYS A 99 -19.72 -14.48 12.99
C LYS A 99 -18.19 -14.35 13.00
N THR A 100 -17.62 -13.98 11.86
CA THR A 100 -16.18 -13.68 11.72
C THR A 100 -16.02 -12.34 11.05
N GLN A 101 -15.18 -11.47 11.58
CA GLN A 101 -14.93 -10.14 11.03
C GLN A 101 -13.48 -10.01 10.57
N GLU A 102 -13.27 -9.34 9.44
CA GLU A 102 -11.94 -8.93 8.97
C GLU A 102 -11.22 -8.01 9.99
N PRO A 103 -9.89 -7.93 9.93
CA PRO A 103 -8.98 -8.80 9.17
C PRO A 103 -8.98 -10.23 9.72
N THR A 104 -8.98 -11.23 8.83
CA THR A 104 -8.96 -12.67 9.20
C THR A 104 -7.57 -13.31 9.09
N LYS A 105 -6.67 -12.66 8.35
CA LYS A 105 -5.27 -13.03 8.20
C LYS A 105 -4.41 -11.93 8.80
N LEU A 106 -3.18 -12.27 9.16
CA LEU A 106 -2.21 -11.30 9.64
C LEU A 106 -1.97 -10.25 8.55
N ALA A 107 -2.05 -8.97 8.93
CA ALA A 107 -1.88 -7.84 8.03
C ALA A 107 -0.91 -6.85 8.68
N GLN A 108 0.37 -6.95 8.32
CA GLN A 108 1.46 -6.22 8.97
C GLN A 108 2.46 -5.64 7.97
N PHE A 109 2.99 -4.47 8.29
CA PHE A 109 4.00 -3.75 7.50
C PHE A 109 4.84 -2.87 8.44
N ARG A 110 6.14 -3.15 8.54
CA ARG A 110 7.14 -2.32 9.26
C ARG A 110 6.68 -1.81 10.65
N GLY A 111 6.14 -2.71 11.47
CA GLY A 111 5.65 -2.39 12.82
C GLY A 111 4.21 -1.86 12.87
N LEU A 112 3.62 -1.50 11.73
CA LEU A 112 2.19 -1.23 11.61
C LEU A 112 1.42 -2.54 11.48
N ALA A 113 0.32 -2.65 12.20
CA ALA A 113 -0.59 -3.78 12.13
C ALA A 113 -2.01 -3.27 11.86
N ILE A 114 -2.71 -3.91 10.92
CA ILE A 114 -4.13 -3.65 10.69
C ILE A 114 -4.91 -4.64 11.55
N ASP A 115 -5.69 -4.10 12.49
CA ASP A 115 -6.59 -4.85 13.35
C ASP A 115 -8.00 -4.23 13.37
N ARG A 116 -8.93 -4.89 14.06
CA ARG A 116 -10.34 -4.47 14.12
C ARG A 116 -10.58 -3.10 14.74
N LYS A 117 -9.65 -2.61 15.56
CA LYS A 117 -9.77 -1.30 16.24
C LYS A 117 -9.70 -0.14 15.25
N LEU A 118 -9.15 -0.38 14.06
CA LEU A 118 -9.07 0.63 13.00
C LEU A 118 -10.40 0.88 12.29
N MET A 119 -11.46 0.07 12.55
CA MET A 119 -12.76 0.21 11.88
C MET A 119 -13.27 1.66 11.88
N GLY A 120 -13.57 2.19 10.69
CA GLY A 120 -14.06 3.56 10.50
C GLY A 120 -12.99 4.66 10.62
N GLY A 121 -11.81 4.34 11.14
CA GLY A 121 -10.65 5.22 11.19
C GLY A 121 -10.08 5.51 9.80
N LYS A 122 -9.35 6.61 9.66
CA LYS A 122 -8.78 7.00 8.36
C LYS A 122 -7.53 6.20 8.03
N VAL A 123 -7.34 5.89 6.76
CA VAL A 123 -6.13 5.23 6.28
C VAL A 123 -4.97 6.23 6.26
N PHE A 124 -5.05 7.25 5.40
CA PHE A 124 -4.03 8.28 5.32
C PHE A 124 -4.22 9.39 6.35
N PHE A 125 -3.10 9.88 6.86
CA PHE A 125 -2.94 10.99 7.81
C PHE A 125 -3.42 10.75 9.24
N ASP A 126 -3.97 9.56 9.52
CA ASP A 126 -4.21 9.07 10.88
C ASP A 126 -3.44 7.77 11.15
N PHE A 127 -3.42 6.81 10.20
CA PHE A 127 -2.76 5.51 10.36
C PHE A 127 -1.49 5.36 9.51
N LEU A 128 -1.53 5.81 8.26
CA LEU A 128 -0.45 5.69 7.28
C LEU A 128 -0.09 7.09 6.75
N SER A 129 1.20 7.39 6.64
CA SER A 129 1.67 8.62 6.00
C SER A 129 1.79 8.41 4.49
N ALA A 130 1.78 9.50 3.72
CA ALA A 130 2.04 9.42 2.27
C ALA A 130 3.45 8.86 1.97
N GLY A 131 4.41 9.10 2.86
CA GLY A 131 5.80 8.64 2.72
C GLY A 131 5.99 7.14 2.91
N ASP A 132 5.00 6.43 3.47
CA ASP A 132 5.05 4.98 3.68
C ASP A 132 4.75 4.18 2.40
N ILE A 133 4.09 4.80 1.42
CA ILE A 133 3.63 4.12 0.20
C ILE A 133 4.79 3.53 -0.61
N PRO A 134 5.88 4.27 -0.92
CA PRO A 134 6.99 3.71 -1.68
C PRO A 134 7.60 2.47 -1.01
N TYR A 135 7.70 2.49 0.32
CA TYR A 135 8.21 1.36 1.10
C TYR A 135 7.24 0.17 1.12
N LEU A 136 5.94 0.42 1.14
CA LEU A 136 4.94 -0.63 1.00
C LEU A 136 5.07 -1.33 -0.36
N ILE A 137 5.24 -0.56 -1.44
CA ILE A 137 5.44 -1.11 -2.79
C ILE A 137 6.77 -1.88 -2.88
N GLU A 138 7.82 -1.38 -2.26
CA GLU A 138 9.12 -2.06 -2.18
C GLU A 138 8.97 -3.45 -1.53
N ASP A 139 8.33 -3.53 -0.36
CA ASP A 139 8.18 -4.79 0.37
C ASP A 139 7.25 -5.77 -0.37
N VAL A 140 6.17 -5.27 -1.00
CA VAL A 140 5.33 -6.07 -1.92
C VAL A 140 6.14 -6.62 -3.09
N SER A 141 7.03 -5.82 -3.68
CA SER A 141 7.85 -6.26 -4.81
C SER A 141 8.83 -7.35 -4.40
N LYS A 142 9.45 -7.24 -3.21
CA LYS A 142 10.31 -8.28 -2.65
C LYS A 142 9.57 -9.61 -2.50
N GLU A 143 8.31 -9.62 -2.09
CA GLU A 143 7.51 -10.85 -2.03
C GLU A 143 7.35 -11.51 -3.41
N LEU A 144 7.16 -10.72 -4.47
CA LEU A 144 7.09 -11.25 -5.85
C LEU A 144 8.44 -11.80 -6.34
N GLU A 145 9.55 -11.17 -5.96
CA GLU A 145 10.90 -11.57 -6.34
C GLU A 145 11.34 -12.88 -5.68
N LYS A 146 10.87 -13.17 -4.46
CA LYS A 146 11.14 -14.47 -3.78
C LYS A 146 10.73 -15.67 -4.63
N LEU A 147 9.74 -15.51 -5.52
CA LEU A 147 9.24 -16.55 -6.40
C LEU A 147 10.07 -16.74 -7.69
N GLN A 148 11.11 -15.93 -7.90
CA GLN A 148 12.03 -16.04 -9.05
C GLN A 148 13.27 -16.90 -8.76
N LYS A 149 13.51 -17.22 -7.49
CA LYS A 149 14.58 -18.11 -7.03
C LYS A 149 14.04 -19.53 -6.90
#